data_AF-A0A2S8ST63-F1
#
_entry.id   AF-A0A2S8ST63-F1
#
_cell.length_a   1.000
_cell.length_b   1.000
_cell.length_c   1.000
_cell.angle_alpha   90.00
_cell.angle_beta   90.00
_cell.angle_gamma   90.00
#
_symmetry.space_group_name_H-M   'P 1'
#
loop_
_entity.id
_entity.type
_entity.pdbx_description
1 polymer ?
#
loop_
_entity_poly.entity_id
_entity_poly.type
_entity_poly.pdbx_seq_one_letter_code
_entity_poly.pdbx_strand_id
1 'polypeptide(L)'
;MPLPPDFKEFLKLLNSKSVDYLLIGGYAVGAHGYVRATGDIDFWVRVSPENAGKLVAVFQEFGFGSLGLTIETFLNPIGVVRVGNSPLKIEVLNAISGV
;
A
#
# COMPACT_ATOMS: atom_id res chain seq x y z
N MET A 1 -12.36 5.59 13.65
CA MET A 1 -11.13 6.38 13.48
C MET A 1 -11.23 7.13 12.16
N PRO A 2 -11.11 8.46 12.12
CA PRO A 2 -11.04 9.18 10.86
C PRO A 2 -9.74 8.78 10.12
N LEU A 3 -9.87 8.39 8.85
CA LEU A 3 -8.74 8.05 8.00
C LEU A 3 -8.26 9.31 7.26
N PRO A 4 -6.95 9.61 7.24
CA PRO A 4 -6.41 10.71 6.44
C PRO A 4 -6.88 10.66 4.97
N PRO A 5 -7.11 11.79 4.30
CA PRO A 5 -7.62 11.84 2.93
C PRO A 5 -6.79 10.99 1.95
N ASP A 6 -5.47 11.12 1.99
CA ASP A 6 -4.54 10.41 1.10
C ASP A 6 -4.65 8.89 1.27
N PHE A 7 -4.78 8.41 2.51
CA PHE A 7 -4.94 6.98 2.79
C PHE A 7 -6.28 6.46 2.26
N LYS A 8 -7.35 7.26 2.41
CA LYS A 8 -8.68 6.94 1.89
C LYS A 8 -8.69 6.89 0.37
N GLU A 9 -8.00 7.82 -0.27
CA GLU A 9 -7.88 7.88 -1.72
C GLU A 9 -7.07 6.71 -2.28
N PHE A 10 -5.92 6.41 -1.68
CA PHE A 10 -5.11 5.25 -2.07
C PHE A 10 -5.90 3.94 -1.95
N LEU A 11 -6.60 3.72 -0.83
CA LEU A 11 -7.49 2.57 -0.65
C LEU A 11 -8.58 2.48 -1.72
N LYS A 12 -9.20 3.62 -2.09
CA LYS A 12 -10.19 3.65 -3.17
C LYS A 12 -9.59 3.24 -4.52
N LEU A 13 -8.37 3.66 -4.82
CA LEU A 13 -7.67 3.29 -6.06
C LEU A 13 -7.28 1.81 -6.08
N LEU A 14 -6.80 1.27 -4.96
CA LEU A 14 -6.55 -0.18 -4.84
C LEU A 14 -7.83 -0.97 -5.12
N ASN A 15 -8.96 -0.55 -4.53
CA ASN A 15 -10.26 -1.20 -4.73
C ASN A 15 -10.78 -1.04 -6.16
N SER A 16 -10.69 0.16 -6.75
CA SER A 16 -11.22 0.44 -8.09
C SER A 16 -10.49 -0.36 -9.18
N LYS A 17 -9.20 -0.64 -8.98
CA LYS A 17 -8.41 -1.49 -9.88
C LYS A 17 -8.40 -2.97 -9.50
N SER A 18 -9.15 -3.36 -8.46
CA SER A 18 -9.21 -4.72 -7.93
C SER A 18 -7.82 -5.30 -7.66
N VAL A 19 -6.97 -4.52 -6.98
CA VAL A 19 -5.66 -4.96 -6.49
C VAL A 19 -5.88 -6.03 -5.41
N ASP A 20 -5.10 -7.09 -5.47
CA ASP A 20 -5.03 -8.11 -4.42
C ASP A 20 -4.07 -7.63 -3.32
N TYR A 21 -4.62 -7.11 -2.23
CA TYR A 21 -3.85 -6.59 -1.10
C TYR A 21 -4.48 -6.96 0.25
N LEU A 22 -3.68 -6.85 1.30
CA LEU A 22 -4.10 -6.90 2.69
C LEU A 22 -3.62 -5.65 3.41
N LEU A 23 -4.53 -4.98 4.13
CA LEU A 23 -4.14 -3.94 5.08
C LEU A 23 -3.47 -4.63 6.29
N ILE A 24 -2.26 -4.20 6.63
CA ILE A 24 -1.48 -4.75 7.75
C ILE A 24 -1.08 -3.61 8.71
N GLY A 25 -0.27 -3.94 9.72
CA GLY A 25 0.30 -2.92 10.60
C GLY A 25 -0.69 -2.27 11.55
N GLY A 26 -0.38 -1.04 11.99
CA GLY A 26 -1.11 -0.38 13.08
C GLY A 26 -2.56 -0.04 12.73
N TYR A 27 -2.85 0.34 11.48
CA TYR A 27 -4.22 0.60 11.02
C TYR A 27 -5.08 -0.67 11.01
N ALA A 28 -4.51 -1.82 10.64
CA ALA A 28 -5.22 -3.10 10.72
C ALA A 28 -5.60 -3.45 12.17
N VAL A 29 -4.64 -3.34 13.10
CA VAL A 29 -4.87 -3.62 14.52
C VAL A 29 -5.88 -2.63 15.14
N GLY A 30 -5.76 -1.34 14.81
CA GLY A 30 -6.67 -0.29 15.26
C GLY A 30 -8.11 -0.50 14.80
N ALA A 31 -8.33 -1.03 13.60
CA ALA A 31 -9.66 -1.37 13.11
C ALA A 31 -10.38 -2.44 13.97
N HIS A 32 -9.63 -3.27 14.70
CA HIS A 32 -10.15 -4.31 15.59
C HIS A 32 -10.17 -3.89 17.08
N GLY A 33 -10.06 -2.60 17.37
CA GLY A 33 -10.29 -2.04 18.71
C GLY A 33 -9.05 -1.87 19.59
N TYR A 34 -7.86 -2.28 19.12
CA TYR A 34 -6.61 -2.02 19.82
C TYR A 34 -5.83 -0.89 19.13
N VAL A 35 -6.00 0.34 19.62
CA VAL A 35 -5.39 1.52 19.01
C VAL A 35 -3.89 1.56 19.34
N ARG A 36 -3.06 1.25 18.35
CA ARG A 36 -1.62 1.56 18.36
C ARG A 36 -1.41 2.87 17.58
N ALA A 37 -0.80 3.86 18.20
CA ALA A 37 -0.40 5.07 17.49
C ALA A 37 0.57 4.72 16.36
N THR A 38 0.19 5.04 15.12
CA THR A 38 0.98 4.85 13.90
C THR A 38 0.70 6.05 12.98
N GLY A 39 1.74 6.51 12.28
CA GLY A 39 1.59 7.55 11.27
C GLY A 39 1.43 6.95 9.87
N ASP A 40 2.04 5.80 9.64
CA ASP A 40 2.04 5.06 8.39
C ASP A 40 0.82 4.14 8.22
N ILE A 41 0.48 3.86 6.97
CA ILE A 41 -0.41 2.77 6.59
C ILE A 41 0.35 1.78 5.71
N ASP A 42 0.23 0.50 6.05
CA ASP A 42 1.03 -0.55 5.46
C ASP A 42 0.13 -1.54 4.72
N PHE A 43 0.53 -1.93 3.52
CA PHE A 43 -0.18 -2.87 2.67
C PHE A 43 0.74 -4.01 2.29
N TRP A 44 0.32 -5.25 2.52
CA TRP A 44 0.89 -6.39 1.81
C TRP A 44 0.16 -6.57 0.48
N VAL A 45 0.89 -6.89 -0.59
CA VAL A 45 0.31 -7.15 -1.91
C VAL A 45 0.71 -8.52 -2.43
N ARG A 46 -0.23 -9.20 -3.11
CA ARG A 46 0.07 -10.47 -3.77
C ARG A 46 1.08 -10.24 -4.90
N VAL A 47 2.21 -10.96 -4.84
CA VAL A 47 3.22 -10.95 -5.91
C VAL A 47 2.72 -11.74 -7.12
N SER A 48 2.32 -11.03 -8.17
CA SER A 48 1.97 -11.60 -9.47
C SER A 48 2.09 -10.52 -10.55
N PRO A 49 2.36 -10.88 -11.82
CA PRO A 49 2.46 -9.90 -12.91
C PRO A 49 1.17 -9.09 -13.10
N GLU A 50 0.02 -9.74 -12.96
CA GLU A 50 -1.30 -9.08 -13.07
C GLU A 50 -1.49 -8.04 -11.98
N ASN A 51 -1.20 -8.39 -10.72
CA ASN A 51 -1.36 -7.48 -9.60
C ASN A 51 -0.33 -6.34 -9.61
N ALA A 52 0.90 -6.63 -10.05
CA ALA A 52 1.96 -5.65 -10.25
C ALA A 52 1.56 -4.60 -11.30
N GLY A 53 0.95 -5.02 -12.42
CA GLY A 53 0.41 -4.10 -13.42
C GLY A 53 -0.69 -3.18 -12.87
N LYS A 54 -1.61 -3.73 -12.06
CA LYS A 54 -2.63 -2.92 -11.37
C LYS A 54 -2.01 -1.90 -10.42
N LEU A 55 -0.98 -2.29 -9.65
CA LEU A 55 -0.27 -1.39 -8.74
C LEU A 55 0.43 -0.24 -9.46
N VAL A 56 1.11 -0.51 -10.58
CA VAL A 56 1.70 0.55 -11.42
C VAL A 56 0.62 1.55 -11.83
N ALA A 57 -0.53 1.08 -12.30
CA ALA A 57 -1.65 1.95 -12.66
C ALA A 57 -2.21 2.73 -11.45
N VAL A 58 -2.27 2.12 -10.25
CA VAL A 58 -2.65 2.84 -9.02
C VAL A 58 -1.69 3.98 -8.74
N PHE A 59 -0.38 3.74 -8.74
CA PHE A 59 0.60 4.79 -8.45
C PHE A 59 0.62 5.89 -9.52
N GLN A 60 0.35 5.57 -10.79
CA GLN A 60 0.16 6.57 -11.83
C GLN A 60 -1.04 7.48 -11.54
N GLU A 61 -2.19 6.90 -11.22
CA GLU A 61 -3.42 7.66 -10.94
C GLU A 61 -3.37 8.42 -9.61
N PHE A 62 -2.65 7.88 -8.61
CA PHE A 62 -2.43 8.52 -7.32
C PHE A 62 -1.47 9.71 -7.38
N GLY A 63 -0.85 9.99 -8.54
CA GLY A 63 0.04 11.14 -8.73
C GLY A 63 1.53 10.84 -8.56
N PHE A 64 1.93 9.57 -8.48
CA PHE A 64 3.31 9.11 -8.34
C PHE A 64 3.87 8.46 -9.61
N GLY A 65 3.28 8.74 -10.78
CA GLY A 65 3.74 8.19 -12.06
C GLY A 65 5.19 8.57 -12.44
N SER A 66 5.71 9.67 -11.92
CA SER A 66 7.10 10.11 -12.15
C SER A 66 8.16 9.30 -11.40
N LEU A 67 7.76 8.44 -10.45
CA LEU A 67 8.69 7.58 -9.72
C LEU A 67 9.29 6.46 -10.57
N GLY A 68 8.77 6.23 -11.78
CA GLY A 68 9.26 5.18 -12.67
C GLY A 68 9.02 3.76 -12.12
N LEU A 69 7.99 3.58 -11.29
CA LEU A 69 7.61 2.26 -10.77
C LEU A 69 7.18 1.36 -11.92
N THR A 70 7.76 0.17 -11.97
CA THR A 70 7.49 -0.81 -13.02
C THR A 70 6.89 -2.10 -12.45
N ILE A 71 6.45 -3.00 -13.32
CA ILE A 71 5.96 -4.33 -12.91
C ILE A 71 7.02 -5.07 -12.09
N GLU A 72 8.29 -5.00 -12.52
CA GLU A 72 9.43 -5.62 -11.85
C GLU A 72 9.62 -5.14 -10.42
N THR A 73 9.24 -3.88 -10.14
CA THR A 73 9.29 -3.32 -8.78
C THR A 73 8.41 -4.12 -7.81
N PHE A 74 7.23 -4.55 -8.26
CA PHE A 74 6.27 -5.32 -7.47
C PHE A 74 6.41 -6.84 -7.63
N LEU A 75 7.34 -7.29 -8.48
CA LEU A 75 7.73 -8.71 -8.59
C LEU A 75 8.93 -9.07 -7.72
N ASN A 76 9.64 -8.09 -7.16
CA ASN A 76 10.73 -8.34 -6.23
C ASN A 76 10.18 -9.01 -4.95
N PRO A 77 10.57 -10.25 -4.61
CA PRO A 77 9.99 -11.00 -3.49
C PRO A 77 10.11 -10.33 -2.11
N ILE A 78 11.06 -9.42 -1.93
CA ILE A 78 11.27 -8.67 -0.67
C ILE A 78 11.19 -7.16 -0.87
N GLY A 79 10.55 -6.73 -1.96
CA GLY A 79 10.40 -5.33 -2.34
C GLY A 79 9.50 -4.55 -1.38
N VAL A 80 9.88 -3.30 -1.14
CA VAL A 80 9.06 -2.32 -0.42
C VAL A 80 9.06 -1.00 -1.18
N VAL A 81 7.86 -0.48 -1.46
CA VAL A 81 7.67 0.86 -2.03
C VAL A 81 7.11 1.76 -0.93
N ARG A 82 7.71 2.95 -0.75
CA ARG A 82 7.30 3.94 0.24
C ARG A 82 7.00 5.26 -0.42
N VAL A 83 5.86 5.85 -0.10
CA VAL A 83 5.49 7.20 -0.56
C VAL A 83 4.94 8.05 0.59
N GLY A 84 5.02 9.36 0.43
CA GLY A 84 4.63 10.32 1.46
C GLY A 84 5.77 10.67 2.43
N ASN A 85 5.45 11.48 3.44
CA ASN A 85 6.40 11.98 4.44
C ASN A 85 5.80 11.81 5.84
N SER A 86 6.64 11.63 6.84
CA SER A 86 6.17 11.55 8.23
C SER A 86 5.33 12.79 8.61
N PRO A 87 4.18 12.64 9.29
CA PRO A 87 3.67 11.38 9.83
C PRO A 87 2.93 10.50 8.81
N LEU A 88 2.51 11.00 7.65
CA LEU A 88 1.68 10.29 6.67
C LEU A 88 2.52 9.57 5.60
N LYS A 89 2.85 8.30 5.83
CA LYS A 89 3.52 7.44 4.84
C LYS A 89 2.61 6.28 4.43
N ILE A 90 2.72 5.86 3.19
CA ILE A 90 2.12 4.63 2.67
C ILE A 90 3.26 3.68 2.32
N GLU A 91 3.22 2.46 2.87
CA GLU A 91 4.15 1.39 2.51
C GLU A 91 3.42 0.25 1.79
N VAL A 92 3.98 -0.19 0.67
CA VAL A 92 3.50 -1.36 -0.09
C VAL A 92 4.61 -2.41 -0.07
N LEU A 93 4.31 -3.56 0.54
CA LEU A 93 5.24 -4.65 0.82
C LEU A 93 4.88 -5.89 0.02
N ASN A 94 5.87 -6.50 -0.62
CA ASN A 94 5.71 -7.75 -1.36
C ASN A 94 5.86 -9.00 -0.46
N ALA A 95 6.50 -8.84 0.70
CA ALA A 95 6.66 -9.87 1.72
C ALA A 95 6.53 -9.30 3.13
N ILE A 96 6.14 -10.18 4.05
CA ILE A 96 6.07 -9.95 5.49
C ILE A 96 6.71 -11.15 6.20
N SER A 97 7.39 -10.91 7.32
CA SER A 97 8.15 -11.94 8.06
C SER A 97 7.43 -12.48 9.30
N GLY A 98 6.21 -11.99 9.57
CA GLY A 98 5.45 -12.24 10.81
C GLY A 98 4.28 -13.22 10.67
N VAL A 99 4.25 -14.01 9.60
CA VAL A 99 3.25 -15.06 9.33
C VAL A 99 3.94 -16.32 8.81
#